data_AF-A0A069DEP7-F1
#
_entry.id   AF-A0A069DEP7-F1
#
_cell.length_a   1.000
_cell.length_b   1.000
_cell.length_c   1.000
_cell.angle_alpha   90.00
_cell.angle_beta   90.00
_cell.angle_gamma   90.00
#
_symmetry.space_group_name_H-M   'P 1'
#
loop_
_entity.id
_entity.type
_entity.pdbx_description
1 polymer ?
#
loop_
_entity_poly.entity_id
_entity_poly.type
_entity_poly.pdbx_seq_one_letter_code
_entity_poly.pdbx_strand_id
1 'polypeptide(L)'
;MDGIGNTESGFAAHAEGLNTTASGTASHSEGYQTTASGNASHAEGSTTTAAGAASHTEGYLTNSTIDTAHAEGDSTLASGAAAHAEGYNTNASGIGSHAEGGETLSSGLYAHAEGQNTSAIGQASHAQGMLSSASGDLSHAEGQSTTASGVSSHAEGASTIAAGANSHAEGTGSTTTVNGISAHAEGEGNTASGRASHAEGGAQDPSGTAAPNLSSGPSSHAEGLEQPPVVLPPMQ
;
A
#
# COMPACT_ATOMS: atom_id res chain seq x y z
N MET A 1 29.80 -3.78 -27.33
CA MET A 1 30.20 -4.99 -26.59
C MET A 1 31.47 -4.78 -25.78
N ASP A 2 31.31 -4.31 -24.54
CA ASP A 2 32.37 -4.35 -23.53
C ASP A 2 32.03 -5.46 -22.53
N GLY A 3 32.76 -6.58 -22.53
CA GLY A 3 32.51 -7.68 -21.60
C GLY A 3 32.54 -9.10 -22.18
N ILE A 4 31.99 -10.06 -21.43
CA ILE A 4 32.01 -11.50 -21.77
C ILE A 4 30.57 -12.03 -21.81
N GLY A 5 30.23 -12.76 -22.87
CA GLY A 5 28.92 -13.43 -22.98
C GLY A 5 27.74 -12.51 -23.31
N ASN A 6 28.01 -11.28 -23.73
CA ASN A 6 26.97 -10.30 -24.03
C ASN A 6 26.34 -10.54 -25.41
N THR A 7 25.05 -10.23 -25.55
CA THR A 7 24.30 -10.32 -26.80
C THR A 7 23.70 -8.97 -27.17
N GLU A 8 24.03 -8.45 -28.36
CA GLU A 8 23.43 -7.25 -28.95
C GLU A 8 22.74 -7.65 -30.26
N SER A 9 21.40 -7.60 -30.32
CA SER A 9 20.65 -7.98 -31.53
C SER A 9 19.63 -6.93 -31.99
N GLY A 10 19.31 -5.95 -31.16
CA GLY A 10 18.47 -4.82 -31.54
C GLY A 10 19.23 -3.76 -32.35
N PHE A 11 18.52 -3.03 -33.22
CA PHE A 11 19.11 -1.88 -33.92
C PHE A 11 19.52 -0.81 -32.90
N ALA A 12 20.80 -0.39 -32.92
CA ALA A 12 21.38 0.55 -31.96
C ALA A 12 21.31 0.09 -30.48
N ALA A 13 21.23 -1.23 -30.23
CA ALA A 13 21.33 -1.78 -28.88
C ALA A 13 22.78 -1.76 -28.37
N HIS A 14 22.96 -1.66 -27.06
CA HIS A 14 24.27 -1.72 -26.39
C HIS A 14 24.22 -2.67 -25.20
N ALA A 15 25.20 -3.56 -25.08
CA ALA A 15 25.31 -4.49 -23.95
C ALA A 15 26.73 -4.51 -23.38
N GLU A 16 26.84 -4.22 -22.08
CA GLU A 16 28.11 -4.25 -21.34
C GLU A 16 28.03 -5.08 -20.05
N GLY A 17 29.18 -5.55 -19.56
CA GLY A 17 29.26 -6.40 -18.36
C GLY A 17 29.43 -7.90 -18.64
N LEU A 18 28.75 -8.75 -17.87
CA LEU A 18 28.89 -10.22 -17.93
C LEU A 18 27.52 -10.88 -18.15
N ASN A 19 27.37 -11.58 -19.28
CA ASN A 19 26.15 -12.26 -19.70
C ASN A 19 24.93 -11.31 -19.82
N THR A 20 25.12 -10.11 -20.35
CA THR A 20 24.02 -9.16 -20.56
C THR A 20 23.40 -9.28 -21.96
N THR A 21 22.11 -8.97 -22.12
CA THR A 21 21.41 -9.08 -23.41
C THR A 21 20.63 -7.81 -23.71
N ALA A 22 20.99 -7.12 -24.80
CA ALA A 22 20.22 -6.00 -25.34
C ALA A 22 19.66 -6.38 -26.73
N SER A 23 18.36 -6.70 -26.79
CA SER A 23 17.70 -7.20 -28.00
C SER A 23 16.61 -6.29 -28.57
N GLY A 24 16.16 -5.30 -27.80
CA GLY A 24 15.22 -4.28 -28.26
C GLY A 24 15.90 -3.19 -29.11
N THR A 25 15.13 -2.51 -29.95
CA THR A 25 15.65 -1.35 -30.71
C THR A 25 16.07 -0.26 -29.73
N ALA A 26 17.32 0.21 -29.81
CA ALA A 26 17.90 1.20 -28.90
C ALA A 26 17.86 0.79 -27.41
N SER A 27 17.83 -0.52 -27.10
CA SER A 27 17.87 -0.98 -25.71
C SER A 27 19.29 -0.98 -25.15
N HIS A 28 19.41 -0.84 -23.83
CA HIS A 28 20.70 -0.82 -23.12
C HIS A 28 20.68 -1.81 -21.95
N SER A 29 21.67 -2.70 -21.88
CA SER A 29 21.79 -3.68 -20.79
C SER A 29 23.20 -3.63 -20.20
N GLU A 30 23.32 -3.42 -18.89
CA GLU A 30 24.60 -3.37 -18.18
C GLU A 30 24.58 -4.19 -16.87
N GLY A 31 25.75 -4.64 -16.40
CA GLY A 31 25.90 -5.40 -15.16
C GLY A 31 26.12 -6.91 -15.33
N TYR A 32 25.43 -7.74 -14.54
CA TYR A 32 25.57 -9.20 -14.52
C TYR A 32 24.23 -9.91 -14.77
N GLN A 33 24.14 -10.74 -15.82
CA GLN A 33 22.91 -11.45 -16.19
C GLN A 33 21.68 -10.54 -16.36
N THR A 34 21.87 -9.35 -16.93
CA THR A 34 20.76 -8.41 -17.19
C THR A 34 20.21 -8.59 -18.60
N THR A 35 18.93 -8.29 -18.81
CA THR A 35 18.26 -8.40 -20.11
C THR A 35 17.36 -7.20 -20.40
N ALA A 36 17.69 -6.43 -21.43
CA ALA A 36 16.87 -5.36 -21.99
C ALA A 36 16.32 -5.76 -23.37
N SER A 37 15.09 -6.30 -23.40
CA SER A 37 14.47 -6.84 -24.62
C SER A 37 13.37 -5.97 -25.24
N GLY A 38 12.86 -4.99 -24.50
CA GLY A 38 11.91 -4.01 -25.02
C GLY A 38 12.57 -2.90 -25.86
N ASN A 39 11.82 -2.31 -26.80
CA ASN A 39 12.33 -1.16 -27.55
C ASN A 39 12.60 0.02 -26.60
N ALA A 40 13.80 0.61 -26.68
CA ALA A 40 14.28 1.66 -25.80
C ALA A 40 14.26 1.27 -24.31
N SER A 41 14.28 -0.03 -23.99
CA SER A 41 14.33 -0.47 -22.59
C SER A 41 15.75 -0.40 -22.02
N HIS A 42 15.85 -0.28 -20.70
CA HIS A 42 17.12 -0.25 -19.99
C HIS A 42 17.11 -1.22 -18.80
N ALA A 43 18.16 -2.05 -18.69
CA ALA A 43 18.35 -2.98 -17.59
C ALA A 43 19.77 -2.86 -17.00
N GLU A 44 19.88 -2.49 -15.73
CA GLU A 44 21.13 -2.37 -14.97
C GLU A 44 21.13 -3.33 -13.77
N GLY A 45 22.32 -3.70 -13.26
CA GLY A 45 22.47 -4.39 -11.99
C GLY A 45 22.79 -5.89 -12.12
N SER A 46 22.08 -6.74 -11.38
CA SER A 46 22.34 -8.18 -11.31
C SER A 46 21.04 -8.98 -11.42
N THR A 47 20.93 -9.80 -12.47
CA THR A 47 19.76 -10.64 -12.73
C THR A 47 18.48 -9.80 -12.90
N THR A 48 18.57 -8.75 -13.71
CA THR A 48 17.46 -7.80 -13.96
C THR A 48 16.88 -7.96 -15.36
N THR A 49 15.58 -7.74 -15.54
CA THR A 49 14.92 -7.87 -16.85
C THR A 49 13.99 -6.68 -17.15
N ALA A 50 14.29 -5.93 -18.21
CA ALA A 50 13.46 -4.87 -18.76
C ALA A 50 12.88 -5.31 -20.13
N ALA A 51 11.68 -5.91 -20.11
CA ALA A 51 11.05 -6.54 -21.28
C ALA A 51 10.01 -5.67 -22.00
N GLY A 52 9.51 -4.61 -21.36
CA GLY A 52 8.54 -3.69 -21.94
C GLY A 52 9.17 -2.61 -22.81
N ALA A 53 8.42 -2.06 -23.78
CA ALA A 53 8.89 -0.89 -24.51
C ALA A 53 9.07 0.31 -23.56
N ALA A 54 10.22 0.98 -23.64
CA ALA A 54 10.64 2.05 -22.75
C ALA A 54 10.58 1.69 -21.25
N SER A 55 10.64 0.40 -20.89
CA SER A 55 10.70 -0.03 -19.50
C SER A 55 12.12 0.16 -18.93
N HIS A 56 12.21 0.42 -17.64
CA HIS A 56 13.48 0.56 -16.92
C HIS A 56 13.54 -0.44 -15.77
N THR A 57 14.70 -1.05 -15.55
CA THR A 57 14.92 -1.99 -14.45
C THR A 57 16.33 -1.85 -13.89
N GLU A 58 16.48 -1.71 -12.58
CA GLU A 58 17.79 -1.66 -11.91
C GLU A 58 17.79 -2.47 -10.60
N GLY A 59 18.96 -2.86 -10.10
CA GLY A 59 19.11 -3.54 -8.80
C GLY A 59 19.41 -5.05 -8.87
N TYR A 60 18.83 -5.86 -7.98
CA TYR A 60 19.04 -7.31 -7.89
C TYR A 60 17.72 -8.09 -7.98
N LEU A 61 17.62 -9.05 -8.91
CA LEU A 61 16.39 -9.83 -9.13
C LEU A 61 15.15 -8.99 -9.46
N THR A 62 15.33 -7.85 -10.13
CA THR A 62 14.25 -6.91 -10.46
C THR A 62 13.72 -7.11 -11.89
N ASN A 63 12.42 -6.88 -12.10
CA ASN A 63 11.78 -7.14 -13.40
C ASN A 63 10.73 -6.08 -13.75
N SER A 64 10.82 -5.53 -14.97
CA SER A 64 9.77 -4.71 -15.60
C SER A 64 9.28 -5.42 -16.86
N THR A 65 8.04 -5.93 -16.87
CA THR A 65 7.55 -6.83 -17.93
C THR A 65 6.62 -6.20 -18.96
N ILE A 66 6.17 -4.96 -18.72
CA ILE A 66 5.21 -4.25 -19.57
C ILE A 66 5.74 -2.86 -19.94
N ASP A 67 5.22 -2.30 -21.03
CA ASP A 67 5.57 -0.98 -21.53
C ASP A 67 5.54 0.09 -20.44
N THR A 68 6.58 0.93 -20.47
CA THR A 68 6.84 2.05 -19.55
C THR A 68 6.88 1.68 -18.06
N ALA A 69 6.93 0.39 -17.71
CA ALA A 69 7.07 -0.04 -16.33
C ALA A 69 8.50 0.25 -15.80
N HIS A 70 8.60 0.60 -14.53
CA HIS A 70 9.87 0.87 -13.84
C HIS A 70 9.97 0.00 -12.60
N ALA A 71 11.10 -0.68 -12.41
CA ALA A 71 11.37 -1.48 -11.21
C ALA A 71 12.81 -1.26 -10.72
N GLU A 72 12.97 -0.98 -9.43
CA GLU A 72 14.29 -0.77 -8.80
C GLU A 72 14.38 -1.43 -7.42
N GLY A 73 15.58 -1.76 -6.97
CA GLY A 73 15.82 -2.36 -5.65
C GLY A 73 16.17 -3.85 -5.64
N ASP A 74 15.59 -4.63 -4.74
CA ASP A 74 15.86 -6.07 -4.56
C ASP A 74 14.56 -6.86 -4.64
N SER A 75 14.51 -7.82 -5.57
CA SER A 75 13.36 -8.70 -5.77
C SER A 75 12.06 -7.95 -6.09
N THR A 76 12.14 -6.89 -6.90
CA THR A 76 10.99 -6.05 -7.27
C THR A 76 10.39 -6.44 -8.64
N LEU A 77 9.08 -6.24 -8.78
CA LEU A 77 8.33 -6.56 -10.00
C LEU A 77 7.37 -5.45 -10.38
N ALA A 78 7.58 -4.83 -11.55
CA ALA A 78 6.61 -3.96 -12.19
C ALA A 78 6.01 -4.66 -13.42
N SER A 79 4.74 -5.04 -13.32
CA SER A 79 4.02 -5.85 -14.33
C SER A 79 2.72 -5.23 -14.84
N GLY A 80 2.40 -4.01 -14.40
CA GLY A 80 1.35 -3.18 -14.99
C GLY A 80 1.92 -2.15 -15.97
N ALA A 81 1.11 -1.69 -16.92
CA ALA A 81 1.52 -0.61 -17.82
C ALA A 81 1.76 0.67 -17.01
N ALA A 82 2.92 1.31 -17.19
CA ALA A 82 3.35 2.46 -16.38
C ALA A 82 3.37 2.21 -14.85
N ALA A 83 3.46 0.94 -14.41
CA ALA A 83 3.61 0.62 -13.00
C ALA A 83 5.03 0.95 -12.51
N HIS A 84 5.14 1.30 -11.22
CA HIS A 84 6.41 1.57 -10.55
C HIS A 84 6.56 0.69 -9.31
N ALA A 85 7.66 -0.06 -9.19
CA ALA A 85 7.98 -0.87 -8.01
C ALA A 85 9.39 -0.57 -7.51
N GLU A 86 9.54 -0.11 -6.27
CA GLU A 86 10.84 0.23 -5.68
C GLU A 86 11.00 -0.39 -4.28
N GLY A 87 12.22 -0.75 -3.87
CA GLY A 87 12.52 -1.26 -2.53
C GLY A 87 12.82 -2.76 -2.45
N TYR A 88 12.36 -3.44 -1.39
CA TYR A 88 12.62 -4.85 -1.14
C TYR A 88 11.36 -5.69 -1.28
N ASN A 89 11.36 -6.67 -2.19
CA ASN A 89 10.24 -7.59 -2.40
C ASN A 89 8.91 -6.86 -2.66
N THR A 90 8.93 -5.90 -3.59
CA THR A 90 7.76 -5.08 -3.94
C THR A 90 7.15 -5.50 -5.29
N ASN A 91 5.83 -5.41 -5.41
CA ASN A 91 5.10 -5.82 -6.62
C ASN A 91 4.04 -4.78 -7.01
N ALA A 92 4.25 -4.15 -8.16
CA ALA A 92 3.29 -3.24 -8.79
C ALA A 92 2.73 -3.88 -10.07
N SER A 93 1.47 -4.30 -10.04
CA SER A 93 0.82 -5.05 -11.13
C SER A 93 -0.41 -4.35 -11.73
N GLY A 94 -0.89 -3.28 -11.10
CA GLY A 94 -1.96 -2.45 -11.65
C GLY A 94 -1.43 -1.49 -12.72
N ILE A 95 -2.30 -1.07 -13.65
CA ILE A 95 -1.93 0.01 -14.58
C ILE A 95 -1.71 1.30 -13.77
N GLY A 96 -0.55 1.93 -13.94
CA GLY A 96 -0.16 3.12 -13.20
C GLY A 96 -0.07 2.92 -11.67
N SER A 97 0.05 1.68 -11.19
CA SER A 97 0.18 1.40 -9.75
C SER A 97 1.59 1.67 -9.26
N HIS A 98 1.74 2.10 -8.00
CA HIS A 98 3.02 2.32 -7.34
C HIS A 98 3.15 1.44 -6.09
N ALA A 99 4.26 0.71 -5.94
CA ALA A 99 4.60 -0.05 -4.74
C ALA A 99 6.01 0.32 -4.28
N GLU A 100 6.16 0.85 -3.06
CA GLU A 100 7.44 1.25 -2.48
C GLU A 100 7.63 0.67 -1.06
N GLY A 101 8.88 0.52 -0.61
CA GLY A 101 9.19 0.03 0.74
C GLY A 101 9.60 -1.45 0.80
N GLY A 102 9.01 -2.23 1.71
CA GLY A 102 9.38 -3.61 1.97
C GLY A 102 8.17 -4.55 2.02
N GLU A 103 8.17 -5.63 1.23
CA GLU A 103 7.06 -6.59 1.14
C GLU A 103 5.72 -5.93 0.75
N THR A 104 5.75 -4.99 -0.21
CA THR A 104 4.56 -4.21 -0.60
C THR A 104 3.91 -4.72 -1.88
N LEU A 105 2.59 -4.68 -1.93
CA LEU A 105 1.78 -5.10 -3.08
C LEU A 105 0.85 -3.96 -3.52
N SER A 106 0.98 -3.53 -4.76
CA SER A 106 0.05 -2.61 -5.40
C SER A 106 -0.50 -3.25 -6.68
N SER A 107 -1.79 -3.61 -6.69
CA SER A 107 -2.39 -4.35 -7.81
C SER A 107 -3.66 -3.71 -8.39
N GLY A 108 -4.21 -2.70 -7.72
CA GLY A 108 -5.31 -1.91 -8.25
C GLY A 108 -4.87 -0.93 -9.34
N LEU A 109 -5.79 -0.59 -10.24
CA LEU A 109 -5.61 0.48 -11.23
C LEU A 109 -5.33 1.81 -10.48
N TYR A 110 -4.19 2.44 -10.72
CA TYR A 110 -3.72 3.65 -10.01
C TYR A 110 -3.58 3.50 -8.47
N ALA A 111 -3.41 2.27 -7.97
CA ALA A 111 -3.22 2.04 -6.54
C ALA A 111 -1.80 2.44 -6.07
N HIS A 112 -1.65 2.77 -4.79
CA HIS A 112 -0.36 3.10 -4.17
C HIS A 112 -0.21 2.35 -2.85
N ALA A 113 0.85 1.55 -2.72
CA ALA A 113 1.22 0.90 -1.47
C ALA A 113 2.63 1.36 -1.05
N GLU A 114 2.77 1.86 0.18
CA GLU A 114 4.05 2.28 0.76
C GLU A 114 4.23 1.73 2.18
N GLY A 115 5.47 1.53 2.62
CA GLY A 115 5.80 1.07 3.99
C GLY A 115 6.26 -0.39 4.08
N GLN A 116 5.83 -1.10 5.13
CA GLN A 116 6.25 -2.49 5.38
C GLN A 116 5.05 -3.43 5.43
N ASN A 117 5.04 -4.45 4.56
CA ASN A 117 3.98 -5.46 4.49
C ASN A 117 2.61 -4.81 4.22
N THR A 118 2.55 -3.93 3.21
CA THR A 118 1.34 -3.18 2.85
C THR A 118 0.73 -3.66 1.53
N SER A 119 -0.58 -3.50 1.40
CA SER A 119 -1.32 -3.98 0.23
C SER A 119 -2.40 -2.98 -0.21
N ALA A 120 -2.30 -2.51 -1.45
CA ALA A 120 -3.29 -1.65 -2.11
C ALA A 120 -3.83 -2.36 -3.35
N ILE A 121 -5.04 -2.92 -3.26
CA ILE A 121 -5.62 -3.78 -4.30
C ILE A 121 -6.91 -3.23 -4.92
N GLY A 122 -7.50 -2.18 -4.34
CA GLY A 122 -8.66 -1.48 -4.89
C GLY A 122 -8.26 -0.49 -5.98
N GLN A 123 -9.19 -0.13 -6.86
CA GLN A 123 -8.94 0.93 -7.86
C GLN A 123 -8.69 2.27 -7.15
N ALA A 124 -7.56 2.91 -7.42
CA ALA A 124 -7.09 4.13 -6.76
C ALA A 124 -7.09 4.04 -5.22
N SER A 125 -6.88 2.83 -4.66
CA SER A 125 -6.69 2.65 -3.23
C SER A 125 -5.27 3.05 -2.80
N HIS A 126 -5.12 3.53 -1.57
CA HIS A 126 -3.83 3.89 -0.99
C HIS A 126 -3.63 3.16 0.36
N ALA A 127 -2.50 2.48 0.54
CA ALA A 127 -2.13 1.85 1.80
C ALA A 127 -0.71 2.30 2.24
N GLN A 128 -0.61 2.89 3.42
CA GLN A 128 0.66 3.38 3.99
C GLN A 128 0.90 2.88 5.42
N GLY A 129 2.16 2.63 5.77
CA GLY A 129 2.58 2.25 7.12
C GLY A 129 2.96 0.77 7.26
N MET A 130 2.69 0.15 8.41
CA MET A 130 3.08 -1.24 8.68
C MET A 130 1.84 -2.13 8.73
N LEU A 131 1.81 -3.23 7.97
CA LEU A 131 0.69 -4.19 7.96
C LEU A 131 -0.66 -3.56 7.55
N SER A 132 -0.63 -2.49 6.75
CA SER A 132 -1.82 -1.77 6.29
C SER A 132 -2.38 -2.37 4.99
N SER A 133 -3.71 -2.42 4.86
CA SER A 133 -4.40 -2.99 3.69
C SER A 133 -5.57 -2.12 3.21
N ALA A 134 -5.51 -1.67 1.96
CA ALA A 134 -6.56 -0.93 1.29
C ALA A 134 -7.12 -1.76 0.12
N SER A 135 -8.32 -2.33 0.28
CA SER A 135 -8.93 -3.25 -0.69
C SER A 135 -10.24 -2.77 -1.32
N GLY A 136 -10.80 -1.67 -0.83
CA GLY A 136 -11.93 -1.01 -1.47
C GLY A 136 -11.47 -0.03 -2.56
N ASP A 137 -12.29 0.18 -3.59
CA ASP A 137 -12.03 1.24 -4.55
C ASP A 137 -12.03 2.60 -3.83
N LEU A 138 -11.03 3.45 -4.13
CA LEU A 138 -10.81 4.74 -3.48
C LEU A 138 -10.58 4.66 -1.96
N SER A 139 -10.24 3.50 -1.41
CA SER A 139 -10.02 3.36 0.03
C SER A 139 -8.62 3.82 0.44
N HIS A 140 -8.49 4.32 1.69
CA HIS A 140 -7.23 4.78 2.27
C HIS A 140 -6.98 4.07 3.61
N ALA A 141 -5.86 3.39 3.75
CA ALA A 141 -5.44 2.75 5.00
C ALA A 141 -4.08 3.29 5.44
N GLU A 142 -3.99 3.94 6.60
CA GLU A 142 -2.75 4.52 7.11
C GLU A 142 -2.45 4.13 8.56
N GLY A 143 -1.18 3.95 8.91
CA GLY A 143 -0.75 3.65 10.27
C GLY A 143 -0.26 2.21 10.46
N GLN A 144 -0.64 1.56 11.56
CA GLN A 144 -0.18 0.20 11.89
C GLN A 144 -1.35 -0.79 11.96
N SER A 145 -1.29 -1.86 11.17
CA SER A 145 -2.30 -2.91 11.12
C SER A 145 -3.70 -2.37 10.80
N THR A 146 -3.81 -1.42 9.88
CA THR A 146 -5.10 -0.81 9.49
C THR A 146 -5.68 -1.47 8.26
N THR A 147 -7.00 -1.55 8.14
CA THR A 147 -7.69 -2.17 7.00
C THR A 147 -8.85 -1.31 6.51
N ALA A 148 -8.78 -0.85 5.28
CA ALA A 148 -9.84 -0.09 4.60
C ALA A 148 -10.39 -0.92 3.41
N SER A 149 -11.49 -1.65 3.63
CA SER A 149 -12.08 -2.58 2.66
C SER A 149 -13.41 -2.12 2.05
N GLY A 150 -13.98 -1.02 2.55
CA GLY A 150 -15.15 -0.39 1.95
C GLY A 150 -14.78 0.51 0.77
N VAL A 151 -15.70 0.68 -0.19
CA VAL A 151 -15.54 1.70 -1.23
C VAL A 151 -15.47 3.08 -0.58
N SER A 152 -14.43 3.86 -0.90
CA SER A 152 -14.16 5.18 -0.31
C SER A 152 -14.07 5.15 1.22
N SER A 153 -13.66 4.03 1.83
CA SER A 153 -13.44 3.94 3.28
C SER A 153 -12.06 4.46 3.68
N HIS A 154 -11.93 5.02 4.88
CA HIS A 154 -10.67 5.47 5.46
C HIS A 154 -10.44 4.79 6.81
N ALA A 155 -9.31 4.10 6.97
CA ALA A 155 -8.85 3.57 8.27
C ALA A 155 -7.50 4.18 8.64
N GLU A 156 -7.42 4.82 9.81
CA GLU A 156 -6.17 5.42 10.32
C GLU A 156 -5.86 5.02 11.76
N GLY A 157 -4.60 5.19 12.18
CA GLY A 157 -4.15 4.89 13.54
C GLY A 157 -3.55 3.49 13.71
N ALA A 158 -3.92 2.77 14.77
CA ALA A 158 -3.40 1.45 15.07
C ALA A 158 -4.53 0.43 15.28
N SER A 159 -4.51 -0.67 14.51
CA SER A 159 -5.49 -1.75 14.56
C SER A 159 -6.93 -1.33 14.19
N THR A 160 -7.12 -0.45 13.22
CA THR A 160 -8.45 0.03 12.80
C THR A 160 -8.97 -0.66 11.54
N ILE A 161 -10.29 -0.83 11.45
CA ILE A 161 -10.96 -1.50 10.33
C ILE A 161 -12.13 -0.64 9.84
N ALA A 162 -12.07 -0.16 8.60
CA ALA A 162 -13.15 0.55 7.91
C ALA A 162 -13.67 -0.31 6.75
N ALA A 163 -14.75 -1.07 6.99
CA ALA A 163 -15.35 -2.03 6.05
C ALA A 163 -16.63 -1.53 5.38
N GLY A 164 -17.23 -0.44 5.89
CA GLY A 164 -18.41 0.18 5.30
C GLY A 164 -18.07 1.08 4.11
N ALA A 165 -18.95 1.18 3.12
CA ALA A 165 -18.77 2.18 2.07
C ALA A 165 -18.85 3.60 2.66
N ASN A 166 -17.90 4.48 2.31
CA ASN A 166 -17.74 5.82 2.89
C ASN A 166 -17.59 5.82 4.41
N SER A 167 -17.09 4.74 5.02
CA SER A 167 -16.85 4.70 6.47
C SER A 167 -15.49 5.25 6.85
N HIS A 168 -15.37 5.79 8.06
CA HIS A 168 -14.10 6.25 8.63
C HIS A 168 -13.86 5.56 9.97
N ALA A 169 -12.66 5.04 10.21
CA ALA A 169 -12.25 4.44 11.48
C ALA A 169 -10.90 5.02 11.92
N GLU A 170 -10.84 5.59 13.11
CA GLU A 170 -9.60 6.11 13.72
C GLU A 170 -9.44 5.59 15.15
N GLY A 171 -8.21 5.39 15.63
CA GLY A 171 -8.02 4.81 16.96
C GLY A 171 -6.64 4.26 17.30
N THR A 172 -6.48 3.87 18.57
CA THR A 172 -5.28 3.21 19.09
C THR A 172 -5.64 2.28 20.27
N GLY A 173 -4.72 1.38 20.65
CA GLY A 173 -4.84 0.53 21.84
C GLY A 173 -5.65 -0.76 21.65
N SER A 174 -6.73 -0.73 20.87
CA SER A 174 -7.52 -1.92 20.52
C SER A 174 -8.29 -1.73 19.20
N THR A 175 -8.95 -2.79 18.72
CA THR A 175 -9.56 -2.79 17.39
C THR A 175 -10.83 -1.96 17.31
N THR A 176 -10.75 -0.81 16.62
CA THR A 176 -11.91 0.00 16.24
C THR A 176 -12.42 -0.43 14.86
N THR A 177 -13.71 -0.77 14.76
CA THR A 177 -14.33 -1.40 13.58
C THR A 177 -15.55 -0.63 13.09
N VAL A 178 -15.62 -0.37 11.78
CA VAL A 178 -16.77 0.27 11.15
C VAL A 178 -17.28 -0.57 10.00
N ASN A 179 -18.47 -1.15 10.17
CA ASN A 179 -19.15 -1.94 9.14
C ASN A 179 -20.29 -1.17 8.45
N GLY A 180 -20.75 -0.07 9.07
CA GLY A 180 -21.86 0.73 8.59
C GLY A 180 -21.49 1.58 7.37
N ILE A 181 -22.40 1.66 6.40
CA ILE A 181 -22.27 2.63 5.30
C ILE A 181 -22.35 4.04 5.88
N SER A 182 -21.40 4.91 5.53
CA SER A 182 -21.28 6.28 6.02
C SER A 182 -21.18 6.39 7.54
N ALA A 183 -20.71 5.33 8.21
CA ALA A 183 -20.52 5.31 9.66
C ALA A 183 -19.12 5.79 10.04
N HIS A 184 -18.97 6.19 11.30
CA HIS A 184 -17.72 6.67 11.87
C HIS A 184 -17.48 6.02 13.23
N ALA A 185 -16.25 5.62 13.52
CA ALA A 185 -15.84 5.27 14.88
C ALA A 185 -14.42 5.75 15.18
N GLU A 186 -14.24 6.34 16.36
CA GLU A 186 -13.00 6.95 16.82
C GLU A 186 -12.61 6.49 18.23
N GLY A 187 -11.34 6.16 18.49
CA GLY A 187 -10.83 5.83 19.83
C GLY A 187 -10.48 4.35 20.04
N GLU A 188 -10.70 3.81 21.25
CA GLU A 188 -10.23 2.47 21.65
C GLU A 188 -11.39 1.45 21.71
N GLY A 189 -11.47 0.60 20.68
CA GLY A 189 -12.32 -0.60 20.72
C GLY A 189 -13.77 -0.35 20.33
N ASN A 190 -14.02 0.69 19.52
CA ASN A 190 -15.37 1.08 19.12
C ASN A 190 -15.87 0.29 17.92
N THR A 191 -17.19 0.09 17.84
CA THR A 191 -17.88 -0.61 16.76
C THR A 191 -19.07 0.21 16.27
N ALA A 192 -19.00 0.71 15.04
CA ALA A 192 -20.10 1.38 14.36
C ALA A 192 -20.61 0.52 13.19
N SER A 193 -21.73 -0.19 13.40
CA SER A 193 -22.29 -1.15 12.44
C SER A 193 -23.59 -0.69 11.77
N GLY A 194 -24.21 0.38 12.27
CA GLY A 194 -25.41 0.95 11.68
C GLY A 194 -25.09 1.83 10.47
N ARG A 195 -26.05 1.99 9.54
CA ARG A 195 -25.92 3.04 8.51
C ARG A 195 -25.85 4.41 9.20
N ALA A 196 -24.85 5.22 8.86
CA ALA A 196 -24.64 6.54 9.45
C ALA A 196 -24.54 6.54 10.99
N SER A 197 -24.11 5.43 11.59
CA SER A 197 -23.89 5.36 13.03
C SER A 197 -22.55 5.99 13.42
N HIS A 198 -22.46 6.57 14.61
CA HIS A 198 -21.24 7.11 15.21
C HIS A 198 -20.91 6.39 16.53
N ALA A 199 -19.64 6.11 16.79
CA ALA A 199 -19.16 5.54 18.05
C ALA A 199 -17.81 6.15 18.45
N GLU A 200 -17.74 6.86 19.58
CA GLU A 200 -16.53 7.58 20.02
C GLU A 200 -16.09 7.21 21.44
N GLY A 201 -14.82 7.46 21.75
CA GLY A 201 -14.24 7.20 23.06
C GLY A 201 -13.72 5.78 23.20
N GLY A 202 -14.24 5.01 24.16
CA GLY A 202 -13.73 3.68 24.48
C GLY A 202 -12.66 3.68 25.58
N ALA A 203 -12.00 2.54 25.77
CA ALA A 203 -11.17 2.20 26.95
C ALA A 203 -11.97 2.00 28.26
N GLN A 204 -11.29 1.47 29.29
CA GLN A 204 -11.84 1.30 30.63
C GLN A 204 -11.70 2.58 31.45
N ASP A 205 -12.68 2.89 32.29
CA ASP A 205 -12.46 3.89 33.34
C ASP A 205 -11.42 3.40 34.37
N PRO A 206 -10.94 4.27 35.29
CA PRO A 206 -9.99 3.87 36.32
C PRO A 206 -10.47 2.76 37.27
N SER A 207 -11.76 2.40 37.23
CA SER A 207 -12.36 1.29 37.99
C SER A 207 -12.50 0.00 37.18
N GLY A 208 -12.09 -0.01 35.91
CA GLY A 208 -12.18 -1.15 35.00
C GLY A 208 -13.52 -1.29 34.28
N THR A 209 -14.42 -0.30 34.39
CA THR A 209 -15.73 -0.34 33.72
C THR A 209 -15.56 0.03 32.25
N ALA A 210 -16.04 -0.84 31.36
CA ALA A 210 -16.02 -0.58 29.92
C ALA A 210 -17.02 0.54 29.56
N ALA A 211 -16.57 1.52 28.79
CA ALA A 211 -17.45 2.53 28.21
C ALA A 211 -18.34 1.92 27.09
N PRO A 212 -19.52 2.51 26.80
CA PRO A 212 -20.31 2.13 25.62
C PRO A 212 -19.47 2.28 24.35
N ASN A 213 -19.32 1.19 23.60
CA ASN A 213 -18.46 1.15 22.43
C ASN A 213 -19.18 0.60 21.18
N LEU A 214 -20.50 0.42 21.23
CA LEU A 214 -21.28 -0.21 20.16
C LEU A 214 -22.44 0.69 19.70
N SER A 215 -22.40 1.06 18.43
CA SER A 215 -23.42 1.81 17.72
C SER A 215 -23.93 0.99 16.53
N SER A 216 -25.05 0.27 16.69
CA SER A 216 -25.52 -0.74 15.74
C SER A 216 -26.83 -0.38 14.99
N GLY A 217 -27.51 0.68 15.40
CA GLY A 217 -28.75 1.15 14.78
C GLY A 217 -28.49 2.15 13.65
N PRO A 218 -29.44 2.33 12.70
CA PRO A 218 -29.38 3.43 11.75
C PRO A 218 -29.29 4.76 12.52
N SER A 219 -28.29 5.58 12.21
CA SER A 219 -28.05 6.87 12.88
C SER A 219 -27.88 6.77 14.40
N SER A 220 -27.49 5.61 14.94
CA SER A 220 -27.21 5.49 16.38
C SER A 220 -25.92 6.21 16.77
N HIS A 221 -25.81 6.53 18.06
CA HIS A 221 -24.65 7.15 18.68
C HIS A 221 -24.24 6.33 19.91
N ALA A 222 -22.93 6.17 20.12
CA ALA A 222 -22.34 5.66 21.35
C ALA A 222 -21.17 6.58 21.73
N GLU A 223 -21.12 7.02 22.98
CA GLU A 223 -20.05 7.88 23.50
C GLU A 223 -19.40 7.27 24.73
N GLY A 224 -18.11 7.57 24.91
CA GLY A 224 -17.31 7.18 26.07
C GLY A 224 -17.82 7.76 27.40
N LEU A 225 -17.18 7.38 28.51
CA LEU A 225 -17.55 7.89 29.84
C LEU A 225 -17.06 9.34 30.01
N GLU A 226 -17.98 10.26 30.35
CA GLU A 226 -17.60 11.59 30.85
C GLU A 226 -16.87 11.44 32.20
N GLN A 227 -15.69 12.08 32.34
CA GLN A 227 -15.05 12.23 33.65
C GLN A 227 -16.03 12.94 34.61
N PRO A 228 -16.31 12.41 35.81
CA PRO A 228 -17.13 13.14 36.77
C PRO A 228 -16.48 14.49 37.09
N PRO A 229 -17.26 15.56 37.29
CA PRO A 229 -16.71 16.88 37.58
C PRO A 229 -15.77 16.81 38.78
N VAL A 230 -14.58 17.39 38.65
CA VAL A 230 -13.62 17.54 39.75
C VAL A 230 -14.32 18.32 40.86
N VAL A 231 -14.74 17.61 41.91
CA VAL A 231 -15.21 18.26 43.14
C VAL A 231 -13.98 18.87 43.79
N LEU A 232 -13.73 20.16 43.51
CA LEU A 232 -12.72 20.91 44.24
C LEU A 232 -13.09 20.90 45.73
N PRO A 233 -12.15 20.60 46.63
CA PRO A 233 -12.40 20.70 48.06
C PRO A 233 -12.84 22.13 48.39
N PRO A 234 -13.76 22.32 49.36
CA PRO A 234 -14.17 23.65 49.77
C PRO A 234 -12.93 24.46 50.18
N MET A 235 -12.78 25.67 49.63
CA MET A 235 -11.69 26.57 50.03
C MET A 235 -11.80 26.83 51.53
N GLN A 236 -10.77 26.43 52.28
CA GLN A 236 -10.58 26.79 53.68
C GLN A 236 -9.88 28.14 53.79
#